data_AF-A0A2R6AZ97-F1
#
_entry.id   AF-A0A2R6AZ97-F1
#
_cell.length_a   1.000
_cell.length_b   1.000
_cell.length_c   1.000
_cell.angle_alpha   90.00
_cell.angle_beta   90.00
_cell.angle_gamma   90.00
#
_symmetry.space_group_name_H-M   'P 1'
#
loop_
_entity.id
_entity.type
_entity.pdbx_description
1 polymer ?
#
loop_
_entity_poly.entity_id
_entity_poly.type
_entity_poly.pdbx_seq_one_letter_code
_entity_poly.pdbx_strand_id
1 'polypeptide(L)'
;MSSKKSEKLLSEARKDIEVGNLNKAASALYFSVRKELEDLVKRMGYRLPRRDDKLANILRHTGYLEASIHFMELYELRKKADYGDEYITEDDV
;
A
#
# COMPACT_ATOMS: atom_id res chain seq x y z
N MET A 1 -6.38 -10.23 11.98
CA MET A 1 -7.38 -10.29 10.90
C MET A 1 -7.45 -8.94 10.19
N SER A 2 -7.55 -8.97 8.87
CA SER A 2 -7.60 -7.80 7.98
C SER A 2 -8.85 -6.96 8.24
N SER A 3 -8.79 -5.67 7.92
CA SER A 3 -9.95 -4.77 8.01
C SER A 3 -10.95 -5.12 6.90
N LYS A 4 -12.26 -5.06 7.15
CA LYS A 4 -13.27 -5.20 6.07
C LYS A 4 -12.99 -4.27 4.88
N LYS A 5 -12.36 -3.10 5.16
CA LYS A 5 -11.97 -2.14 4.13
C LYS A 5 -10.73 -2.56 3.34
N SER A 6 -9.68 -3.08 3.99
CA SER A 6 -8.49 -3.55 3.27
C SER A 6 -8.80 -4.74 2.38
N GLU A 7 -9.58 -5.71 2.86
CA GLU A 7 -10.01 -6.86 2.04
C GLU A 7 -10.79 -6.41 0.79
N LYS A 8 -11.67 -5.41 0.95
CA LYS A 8 -12.43 -4.84 -0.16
C LYS A 8 -11.52 -4.16 -1.18
N LEU A 9 -10.59 -3.32 -0.74
CA LEU A 9 -9.63 -2.63 -1.60
C LEU A 9 -8.70 -3.62 -2.33
N LEU A 10 -8.27 -4.69 -1.65
CA LEU A 10 -7.49 -5.75 -2.29
C LEU A 10 -8.30 -6.48 -3.37
N SER A 11 -9.59 -6.77 -3.11
CA SER A 11 -10.47 -7.36 -4.11
C SER A 11 -10.71 -6.43 -5.29
N GLU A 12 -10.80 -5.12 -5.07
CA GLU A 12 -10.93 -4.12 -6.14
C GLU A 12 -9.66 -4.07 -6.99
N ALA A 13 -8.49 -3.99 -6.33
CA ALA A 13 -7.20 -3.99 -7.02
C ALA A 13 -7.02 -5.21 -7.94
N ARG A 14 -7.42 -6.40 -7.47
CA ARG A 14 -7.38 -7.63 -8.29
C ARG A 14 -8.25 -7.54 -9.55
N LYS A 15 -9.48 -7.02 -9.40
CA LYS A 15 -10.38 -6.83 -10.55
C LYS A 15 -9.85 -5.78 -11.52
N ASP A 16 -9.24 -4.72 -11.01
CA ASP A 16 -8.60 -3.71 -11.84
C ASP A 16 -7.44 -4.29 -12.66
N ILE A 17 -6.63 -5.20 -12.07
CA ILE A 17 -5.59 -5.93 -12.81
C ILE A 17 -6.20 -6.77 -13.93
N GLU A 18 -7.27 -7.53 -13.65
CA GLU A 18 -7.94 -8.40 -14.63
C GLU A 18 -8.44 -7.65 -15.88
N VAL A 19 -8.80 -6.37 -15.73
CA VAL A 19 -9.29 -5.52 -16.84
C VAL A 19 -8.22 -4.56 -17.38
N GLY A 20 -6.96 -4.67 -16.93
CA GLY A 20 -5.83 -3.85 -17.40
C GLY A 20 -5.79 -2.43 -16.82
N ASN A 21 -6.55 -2.15 -15.76
CA ASN A 21 -6.64 -0.83 -15.13
C ASN A 21 -5.53 -0.63 -14.07
N LEU A 22 -4.27 -0.66 -14.52
CA LEU A 22 -3.10 -0.73 -13.64
C LEU A 22 -2.95 0.47 -12.69
N ASN A 23 -3.30 1.69 -13.11
CA ASN A 23 -3.27 2.87 -12.22
C ASN A 23 -4.22 2.69 -11.03
N LYS A 24 -5.47 2.22 -11.28
CA LYS A 24 -6.44 1.99 -10.21
C LYS A 24 -6.03 0.81 -9.34
N ALA A 25 -5.50 -0.25 -9.96
CA ALA A 25 -4.95 -1.38 -9.22
C ALA A 25 -3.85 -0.96 -8.24
N ALA A 26 -2.86 -0.18 -8.70
CA ALA A 26 -1.77 0.31 -7.87
C ALA A 26 -2.29 1.16 -6.68
N SER A 27 -3.24 2.06 -6.95
CA SER A 27 -3.85 2.91 -5.93
C SER A 27 -4.63 2.09 -4.89
N ALA A 28 -5.51 1.19 -5.33
CA ALA A 28 -6.30 0.34 -4.45
C ALA A 28 -5.43 -0.63 -3.63
N LEU A 29 -4.40 -1.21 -4.24
CA LEU A 29 -3.45 -2.10 -3.57
C LEU A 29 -2.70 -1.38 -2.46
N TYR A 30 -2.14 -0.20 -2.75
CA TYR A 30 -1.47 0.61 -1.75
C TYR A 30 -2.41 0.96 -0.58
N PHE A 31 -3.63 1.42 -0.84
CA PHE A 31 -4.56 1.77 0.24
C PHE A 31 -5.03 0.57 1.05
N SER A 32 -5.11 -0.61 0.44
CA SER A 32 -5.35 -1.87 1.15
C SER A 32 -4.23 -2.15 2.15
N VAL A 33 -2.97 -2.18 1.69
CA VAL A 33 -1.80 -2.49 2.52
C VAL A 33 -1.62 -1.43 3.60
N ARG A 34 -1.73 -0.14 3.25
CA ARG A 34 -1.66 0.95 4.21
C ARG A 34 -2.71 0.76 5.31
N LYS A 35 -3.95 0.40 4.97
CA LYS A 35 -5.02 0.22 5.94
C LYS A 35 -4.74 -0.93 6.91
N GLU A 36 -4.23 -2.05 6.41
CA GLU A 36 -3.80 -3.16 7.28
C GLU A 36 -2.67 -2.75 8.21
N LEU A 37 -1.68 -2.02 7.69
CA LEU A 37 -0.54 -1.54 8.46
C LEU A 37 -0.97 -0.55 9.54
N GLU A 38 -1.88 0.38 9.23
CA GLU A 38 -2.45 1.29 10.23
C GLU A 38 -3.15 0.54 11.36
N ASP A 39 -3.91 -0.51 11.02
CA ASP A 39 -4.63 -1.32 12.01
C ASP A 39 -3.66 -2.18 12.84
N LEU A 40 -2.57 -2.69 12.24
CA LEU A 40 -1.50 -3.39 12.95
C LEU A 40 -0.77 -2.47 13.94
N VAL A 41 -0.33 -1.29 13.49
CA VAL A 41 0.37 -0.31 14.33
C VAL A 41 -0.47 0.10 15.54
N LYS A 42 -1.79 0.29 15.33
CA LYS A 42 -2.73 0.56 16.44
C LYS A 42 -2.81 -0.60 17.43
N ARG A 43 -2.88 -1.85 16.95
CA ARG A 43 -2.94 -3.05 17.81
C ARG A 43 -1.67 -3.24 18.64
N MET A 44 -0.53 -2.84 18.08
CA MET A 44 0.76 -2.85 18.78
C MET A 44 0.90 -1.69 19.80
N GLY A 45 -0.11 -0.83 19.93
CA GLY A 45 -0.11 0.29 20.88
C GLY A 45 0.72 1.50 20.45
N TYR A 46 1.22 1.52 19.21
CA TYR A 46 1.99 2.66 18.71
C TYR A 46 1.07 3.79 18.26
N ARG A 47 1.56 5.02 18.40
CA ARG A 47 0.90 6.19 17.82
C ARG A 47 0.96 6.11 16.30
N LEU A 48 -0.19 6.17 15.64
CA LEU A 48 -0.25 6.15 14.19
C LEU A 48 0.37 7.42 13.59
N PRO A 49 1.44 7.32 12.78
CA PRO A 49 2.01 8.47 12.09
C PRO A 49 1.12 8.89 10.91
N ARG A 50 1.17 10.18 10.55
CA ARG A 50 0.45 10.69 9.37
C ARG A 50 1.17 10.35 8.06
N ARG A 51 2.50 10.40 8.07
CA ARG A 51 3.35 10.23 6.89
C ARG A 51 3.71 8.76 6.66
N ASP A 52 3.74 8.34 5.41
CA ASP A 52 4.05 6.97 4.98
C ASP A 52 5.46 6.53 5.31
N ASP A 53 6.45 7.40 5.12
CA ASP A 53 7.85 7.12 5.49
C ASP A 53 7.98 6.78 6.98
N LYS A 54 7.21 7.44 7.84
CA LYS A 54 7.18 7.14 9.28
C LYS A 54 6.46 5.84 9.58
N LEU A 55 5.45 5.48 8.79
CA LEU A 55 4.78 4.20 8.89
C LEU A 55 5.71 3.04 8.47
N ALA A 56 6.47 3.22 7.38
CA ALA A 56 7.49 2.29 6.91
C ALA A 56 8.61 2.09 7.94
N ASN A 57 9.03 3.16 8.62
CA ASN A 57 10.04 3.08 9.68
C ASN A 57 9.59 2.21 10.86
N ILE A 58 8.29 2.18 11.19
CA ILE A 58 7.78 1.29 12.25
C ILE A 58 8.01 -0.18 11.85
N LEU A 59 7.74 -0.56 10.60
CA LEU A 59 8.03 -1.90 10.09
C LEU A 59 9.53 -2.23 10.20
N ARG A 60 10.38 -1.32 9.73
CA ARG A 60 11.83 -1.49 9.78
C ARG A 60 12.34 -1.71 11.21
N HIS A 61 11.90 -0.88 12.16
CA HIS A 61 12.35 -0.95 13.56
C HIS A 61 11.76 -2.15 14.33
N THR A 62 10.68 -2.75 13.83
CA THR A 62 10.07 -3.94 14.42
C THR A 62 10.56 -5.24 13.79
N GLY A 63 11.58 -5.18 12.92
CA GLY A 63 12.25 -6.33 12.32
C GLY A 63 11.74 -6.72 10.93
N TYR A 64 10.78 -5.99 10.36
CA TYR A 64 10.18 -6.27 9.05
C TYR A 64 10.80 -5.39 7.96
N LEU A 65 12.10 -5.55 7.73
CA LEU A 65 12.84 -4.74 6.75
C LEU A 65 12.27 -4.90 5.33
N GLU A 66 12.02 -6.13 4.87
CA GLU A 66 11.49 -6.39 3.54
C GLU A 66 10.09 -5.78 3.35
N ALA A 67 9.20 -5.95 4.33
CA ALA A 67 7.87 -5.33 4.28
C ALA A 67 7.94 -3.79 4.25
N SER A 68 8.94 -3.20 4.94
CA SER A 68 9.19 -1.75 4.90
C SER A 68 9.58 -1.28 3.50
N ILE A 69 10.42 -2.05 2.80
CA ILE A 69 10.86 -1.77 1.43
C ILE A 69 9.66 -1.88 0.48
N HIS A 70 8.95 -3.01 0.49
CA HIS A 70 7.79 -3.23 -0.38
C HIS A 70 6.67 -2.21 -0.15
N PHE A 71 6.45 -1.80 1.11
CA PHE A 71 5.48 -0.74 1.39
C PHE A 71 5.87 0.60 0.76
N MET A 72 7.17 0.94 0.75
CA MET A 72 7.66 2.16 0.10
C MET A 72 7.64 2.07 -1.43
N GLU A 73 7.93 0.89 -2.00
CA GLU A 73 7.78 0.64 -3.44
C GLU A 73 6.32 0.84 -3.87
N LEU A 74 5.36 0.28 -3.13
CA LEU A 74 3.93 0.50 -3.35
C LEU A 74 3.53 1.98 -3.21
N TYR A 75 4.10 2.69 -2.25
CA TYR A 75 3.83 4.12 -2.06
C TYR A 75 4.28 4.94 -3.27
N GLU A 76 5.47 4.66 -3.81
CA GLU A 76 6.00 5.33 -5.00
C GLU A 76 5.24 4.93 -6.27
N LEU A 77 4.88 3.66 -6.43
CA LEU A 77 4.04 3.18 -7.53
C LEU A 77 2.68 3.91 -7.52
N ARG A 78 2.06 4.05 -6.34
CA ARG A 78 0.82 4.82 -6.19
C ARG A 78 1.02 6.32 -6.46
N LYS A 79 2.17 6.90 -6.14
CA LYS A 79 2.48 8.30 -6.52
C LYS A 79 2.50 8.46 -8.03
N LYS A 80 3.16 7.54 -8.76
CA LYS A 80 3.17 7.52 -10.22
C LYS A 80 1.73 7.39 -10.74
N ALA A 81 0.96 6.42 -10.23
CA ALA A 81 -0.41 6.17 -10.68
C ALA A 81 -1.40 7.34 -10.45
N ASP A 82 -1.31 8.03 -9.31
CA ASP A 82 -2.29 9.05 -8.93
C ASP A 82 -1.87 10.47 -9.31
N TYR A 83 -0.58 10.75 -9.39
CA TYR A 83 -0.02 12.10 -9.55
C TYR A 83 1.05 12.23 -10.64
N GLY A 84 1.52 11.12 -11.21
CA GLY A 84 2.50 11.14 -12.28
C GLY A 84 1.89 11.53 -13.63
N ASP A 85 2.73 12.03 -14.52
CA ASP A 85 2.35 12.31 -15.92
C ASP A 85 2.31 11.04 -16.78
N GLU A 86 2.79 9.91 -16.25
CA GLU A 86 2.88 8.61 -16.90
C GLU A 86 1.90 7.60 -16.31
N TYR A 87 1.44 6.66 -17.13
CA TYR A 87 0.64 5.53 -16.69
C TYR A 87 1.52 4.42 -16.11
N ILE A 88 0.94 3.62 -15.21
CA ILE A 88 1.51 2.34 -14.78
C ILE A 88 1.40 1.37 -15.95
N THR A 89 2.51 0.67 -16.20
CA THR A 89 2.67 -0.34 -17.25
C THR A 89 3.03 -1.68 -16.62
N GLU A 90 3.02 -2.75 -17.40
CA GLU A 90 3.43 -4.09 -16.93
C GLU A 90 4.90 -4.12 -16.46
N ASP A 91 5.76 -3.24 -17.00
CA ASP A 91 7.17 -3.14 -16.59
C ASP A 91 7.34 -2.54 -15.18
N ASP A 92 6.29 -1.91 -14.63
CA ASP A 92 6.30 -1.32 -13.29
C ASP A 92 5.89 -2.33 -12.20
N VAL A 93 5.42 -3.54 -12.55
CA VAL A 93 4.76 -4.51 -11.65
C VAL A 93 5.50 -5.85 -11.61
#